data_AF-A0A3Q3GRS1-F1
#
_entry.id   AF-A0A3Q3GRS1-F1
#
_cell.length_a   1.000
_cell.length_b   1.000
_cell.length_c   1.000
_cell.angle_alpha   90.00
_cell.angle_beta   90.00
_cell.angle_gamma   90.00
#
_symmetry.space_group_name_H-M   'P 1'
#
loop_
_entity.id
_entity.type
_entity.pdbx_description
1 polymer ?
#
loop_
_entity_poly.entity_id
_entity_poly.type
_entity_poly.pdbx_seq_one_letter_code
_entity_poly.pdbx_strand_id
1 'polypeptide(L)'
;MISGPLAKLLFPAVDSNLLKFLFDDNQKVEPEWYIPIIPMVLVNGAEGIGTGWACKIPNYDTREIVNNINRLLNNQDPLPMLPSYKGFKGLLHELGQNQFLVSGEVSVIDRNTIEITELPVRTWTQSYKESVLEPMLQGTDKTPALINDYKEYHTDTTVKFVVRMSEEKLAQSEAAGLHKVFKLQSSLTCNSMVLFDHMGCLKRYDSVQDILKEFFELRLHYYKLRKDWSLGSLGAEASKLSNQARFVLEKIEGKISIENKSKRELIRMLVTKGFESDPVAAWSKSQEKSQEEDFRDADDSDSSIDSGSSSGPNFNYILNMPLWCLTKERVEELLKQRDIKRGELQELQRKSPEDLWKEDLAVFVEELDVSCLLFFFSFKHCES
;
A
#
# COMPACT_ATOMS: atom_id res chain seq x y z
N MET A 1 -2.61 -3.22 -12.67
CA MET A 1 -3.97 -3.23 -12.08
C MET A 1 -3.88 -3.74 -10.65
N ILE A 2 -3.87 -2.83 -9.68
CA ILE A 2 -4.00 -3.17 -8.26
C ILE A 2 -5.51 -3.26 -7.99
N SER A 3 -6.14 -4.37 -8.40
CA SER A 3 -7.61 -4.52 -8.36
C SER A 3 -8.01 -5.49 -7.25
N GLY A 4 -8.15 -4.95 -6.04
CA GLY A 4 -8.72 -5.62 -4.87
C GLY A 4 -9.13 -4.59 -3.81
N PRO A 5 -10.03 -4.90 -2.88
CA PRO A 5 -10.44 -3.98 -1.82
C PRO A 5 -9.23 -3.40 -1.05
N LEU A 6 -8.26 -4.26 -0.74
CA LEU A 6 -7.02 -3.91 -0.05
C LEU A 6 -6.11 -2.96 -0.82
N ALA A 7 -6.19 -2.92 -2.16
CA ALA A 7 -5.36 -2.05 -2.99
C ALA A 7 -5.55 -0.57 -2.66
N LYS A 8 -6.82 -0.16 -2.55
CA LYS A 8 -7.19 1.23 -2.27
C LYS A 8 -6.89 1.65 -0.84
N LEU A 9 -6.84 0.69 0.08
CA LEU A 9 -6.44 0.91 1.47
C LEU A 9 -4.92 1.02 1.59
N LEU A 10 -4.18 0.16 0.87
CA LEU A 10 -2.72 0.21 0.84
C LEU A 10 -2.20 1.49 0.18
N PHE A 11 -2.88 1.97 -0.86
CA PHE A 11 -2.54 3.18 -1.60
C PHE A 11 -3.72 4.17 -1.57
N PRO A 12 -3.87 4.94 -0.48
CA PRO A 12 -4.99 5.89 -0.34
C PRO A 12 -5.04 6.88 -1.50
N ALA A 13 -6.22 7.06 -2.09
CA ALA A 13 -6.40 7.92 -3.26
C ALA A 13 -6.01 9.39 -2.98
N VAL A 14 -6.19 9.86 -1.74
CA VAL A 14 -5.80 11.21 -1.32
C VAL A 14 -4.30 11.46 -1.45
N ASP A 15 -3.47 10.43 -1.25
CA ASP A 15 -2.01 10.57 -1.34
C ASP A 15 -1.55 10.74 -2.78
N SER A 16 -2.39 10.37 -3.77
CA SER A 16 -2.07 10.58 -5.19
C SER A 16 -1.89 12.07 -5.52
N ASN A 17 -2.49 12.98 -4.75
CA ASN A 17 -2.31 14.42 -4.96
C ASN A 17 -0.89 14.92 -4.59
N LEU A 18 -0.12 14.08 -3.88
CA LEU A 18 1.22 14.40 -3.37
C LEU A 18 2.32 13.75 -4.22
N LEU A 19 1.95 12.89 -5.17
CA LEU A 19 2.91 12.11 -5.94
C LEU A 19 3.44 12.91 -7.13
N LYS A 20 4.73 12.73 -7.42
CA LYS A 20 5.38 13.26 -8.62
C LYS A 20 5.12 12.31 -9.78
N PHE A 21 4.21 12.70 -10.66
CA PHE A 21 3.87 11.96 -11.88
C PHE A 21 4.86 12.26 -13.00
N LEU A 22 5.23 11.21 -13.73
CA LEU A 22 6.09 11.31 -14.90
C LEU A 22 5.27 11.65 -16.16
N PHE A 23 5.97 12.17 -17.16
CA PHE A 23 5.42 12.45 -18.48
C PHE A 23 6.21 11.73 -19.55
N ASP A 24 5.51 10.99 -20.40
CA ASP A 24 6.06 10.33 -21.60
C ASP A 24 5.27 10.83 -22.81
N ASP A 25 5.96 11.35 -23.84
CA ASP A 25 5.34 12.02 -24.99
C ASP A 25 4.26 13.08 -24.61
N ASN A 26 4.53 13.89 -23.58
CA ASN A 26 3.60 14.86 -22.96
C ASN A 26 2.32 14.25 -22.37
N GLN A 27 2.22 12.94 -22.27
CA GLN A 27 1.15 12.24 -21.57
C GLN A 27 1.57 11.95 -20.14
N LYS A 28 0.72 12.32 -19.18
CA LYS A 28 0.90 11.95 -17.77
C LYS A 28 0.79 10.43 -17.60
N VAL A 29 1.85 9.78 -17.12
CA VAL A 29 1.92 8.33 -16.87
C VAL A 29 1.96 8.02 -15.37
N GLU A 30 2.60 6.95 -14.92
CA GLU A 30 2.77 6.62 -13.49
C GLU A 30 3.64 7.64 -12.73
N PRO A 31 3.54 7.69 -11.40
CA PRO A 31 4.51 8.40 -10.58
C PRO A 31 5.83 7.66 -10.48
N GLU A 32 6.89 8.40 -10.10
CA GLU A 32 8.22 7.82 -9.81
C GLU A 32 8.11 6.64 -8.83
N TRP A 33 7.23 6.78 -7.84
CA TRP A 33 6.85 5.74 -6.92
C TRP A 33 5.51 6.08 -6.26
N TYR A 34 4.81 5.04 -5.83
CA TYR A 34 3.67 5.19 -4.93
C TYR A 34 4.15 5.14 -3.47
N ILE A 35 3.37 5.73 -2.57
CA ILE A 35 3.69 5.80 -1.13
C ILE A 35 2.67 4.99 -0.32
N PRO A 36 2.81 3.65 -0.24
CA PRO A 36 1.83 2.82 0.47
C PRO A 36 1.81 3.11 1.98
N ILE A 37 0.77 2.65 2.69
CA ILE A 37 0.69 2.81 4.16
C ILE A 37 1.62 1.84 4.93
N ILE A 38 2.14 0.80 4.27
CA ILE A 38 3.13 -0.16 4.79
C ILE A 38 4.19 -0.48 3.72
N PRO A 39 5.43 -0.88 4.09
CA PRO A 39 6.51 -1.15 3.14
C PRO A 39 6.23 -2.42 2.32
N MET A 40 5.58 -2.25 1.16
CA MET A 40 5.20 -3.38 0.28
C MET A 40 6.38 -4.21 -0.22
N VAL A 41 7.59 -3.62 -0.25
CA VAL A 41 8.85 -4.31 -0.57
C VAL A 41 9.17 -5.44 0.42
N LEU A 42 8.74 -5.32 1.68
CA LEU A 42 8.90 -6.37 2.69
C LEU A 42 7.72 -7.36 2.67
N VAL A 43 6.51 -6.89 2.38
CA VAL A 43 5.30 -7.75 2.33
C VAL A 43 5.42 -8.81 1.22
N ASN A 44 5.72 -8.36 0.00
CA ASN A 44 5.76 -9.24 -1.17
C ASN A 44 7.16 -9.77 -1.49
N GLY A 45 8.17 -9.31 -0.76
CA GLY A 45 9.56 -9.48 -1.13
C GLY A 45 9.93 -8.69 -2.37
N ALA A 46 11.20 -8.79 -2.76
CA ALA A 46 11.73 -8.19 -3.99
C ALA A 46 12.85 -9.04 -4.55
N GLU A 47 12.78 -9.35 -5.84
CA GLU A 47 13.81 -10.11 -6.54
C GLU A 47 14.08 -9.49 -7.89
N GLY A 48 15.36 -9.27 -8.19
CA GLY A 48 15.78 -8.65 -9.44
C GLY A 48 17.27 -8.82 -9.67
N ILE A 49 17.66 -8.96 -10.94
CA ILE A 49 19.07 -9.07 -11.35
C ILE A 49 19.32 -7.93 -12.33
N GLY A 50 20.29 -7.08 -12.00
CA GLY A 50 20.77 -6.01 -12.87
C GLY A 50 22.25 -6.20 -13.21
N THR A 51 22.83 -5.21 -13.87
CA THR A 51 24.28 -5.17 -14.11
C THR A 51 24.99 -4.68 -12.84
N GLY A 52 25.82 -5.54 -12.25
CA GLY A 52 26.63 -5.22 -11.06
C GLY A 52 25.94 -5.49 -9.72
N TRP A 53 24.61 -5.54 -9.67
CA TRP A 53 23.85 -5.76 -8.44
C TRP A 53 22.71 -6.76 -8.63
N ALA A 54 22.32 -7.41 -7.53
CA ALA A 54 21.11 -8.20 -7.44
C ALA A 54 20.32 -7.80 -6.18
N CYS A 55 19.00 -7.93 -6.24
CA CYS A 55 18.11 -7.75 -5.10
C CYS A 55 17.50 -9.11 -4.74
N LYS A 56 17.52 -9.45 -3.46
CA LYS A 56 16.77 -10.59 -2.90
C LYS A 56 16.30 -10.28 -1.48
N ILE A 57 15.02 -9.96 -1.37
CA ILE A 57 14.29 -9.71 -0.12
C ILE A 57 13.17 -10.75 -0.04
N PRO A 58 13.08 -11.53 1.05
CA PRO A 58 12.00 -12.48 1.24
C PRO A 58 10.71 -11.78 1.70
N ASN A 59 9.62 -12.53 1.76
CA ASN A 59 8.34 -12.03 2.27
C ASN A 59 8.37 -11.96 3.80
N TYR A 60 7.60 -11.03 4.35
CA TYR A 60 7.40 -10.84 5.79
C TYR A 60 5.91 -10.76 6.11
N ASP A 61 5.57 -11.09 7.36
CA ASP A 61 4.18 -11.07 7.78
C ASP A 61 3.65 -9.63 7.83
N THR A 62 2.49 -9.44 7.21
CA THR A 62 1.87 -8.12 7.08
C THR A 62 1.47 -7.57 8.46
N ARG A 63 1.01 -8.41 9.39
CA ARG A 63 0.59 -7.97 10.73
C ARG A 63 1.79 -7.63 11.59
N GLU A 64 2.90 -8.35 11.47
CA GLU A 64 4.16 -7.98 12.13
C GLU A 64 4.68 -6.62 11.65
N ILE A 65 4.64 -6.36 10.34
CA ILE A 65 5.02 -5.05 9.78
C ILE A 65 4.12 -3.94 10.34
N VAL A 66 2.80 -4.12 10.32
CA VAL A 66 1.85 -3.14 10.88
C VAL A 66 2.11 -2.91 12.38
N ASN A 67 2.37 -3.97 13.14
CA ASN A 67 2.68 -3.86 14.56
C ASN A 67 3.97 -3.05 14.77
N ASN A 68 5.02 -3.30 13.99
CA ASN A 68 6.27 -2.55 14.09
C ASN A 68 6.12 -1.08 13.68
N ILE A 69 5.28 -0.76 12.69
CA ILE A 69 4.93 0.64 12.39
C ILE A 69 4.21 1.27 13.58
N ASN A 70 3.23 0.58 14.18
CA ASN A 70 2.54 1.07 15.38
C ASN A 70 3.50 1.29 16.56
N ARG A 71 4.53 0.45 16.73
CA ARG A 71 5.59 0.64 17.72
C ARG A 71 6.37 1.92 17.45
N LEU A 72 6.80 2.13 16.21
CA LEU A 72 7.51 3.35 15.80
C LEU A 72 6.65 4.61 15.99
N LEU A 73 5.36 4.56 15.64
CA LEU A 73 4.40 5.65 15.91
C LEU A 73 4.21 5.96 17.40
N ASN A 74 4.53 5.00 18.27
CA ASN A 74 4.51 5.17 19.73
C ASN A 74 5.92 5.39 20.31
N ASN A 75 6.89 5.77 19.46
CA ASN A 75 8.29 6.01 19.82
C ASN A 75 8.98 4.80 20.48
N GLN A 76 8.64 3.59 20.03
CA GLN A 76 9.26 2.34 20.46
C GLN A 76 10.08 1.74 19.32
N ASP A 77 11.18 1.08 19.65
CA ASP A 77 11.97 0.34 18.67
C ASP A 77 11.16 -0.82 18.05
N PRO A 78 11.31 -1.07 16.74
CA PRO A 78 10.67 -2.19 16.07
C PRO A 78 11.28 -3.50 16.57
N LEU A 79 10.46 -4.54 16.67
CA LEU A 79 10.90 -5.89 16.97
C LEU A 79 11.59 -6.50 15.75
N PRO A 80 12.55 -7.42 15.95
CA PRO A 80 13.05 -8.27 14.88
C PRO A 80 11.90 -8.99 14.17
N MET A 81 11.98 -9.09 12.84
CA MET A 81 11.00 -9.82 12.03
C MET A 81 11.72 -10.98 11.35
N LEU A 82 11.06 -12.14 11.31
CA LEU A 82 11.52 -13.28 10.54
C LEU A 82 10.77 -13.34 9.21
N PRO A 83 11.38 -13.86 8.13
CA PRO A 83 10.66 -14.07 6.89
C PRO A 83 9.43 -14.95 7.12
N SER A 84 8.33 -14.60 6.46
CA SER A 84 7.05 -15.29 6.58
C SER A 84 6.34 -15.30 5.23
N TYR A 85 5.79 -16.46 4.87
CA TYR A 85 5.12 -16.68 3.60
C TYR A 85 3.68 -17.10 3.86
N LYS A 86 2.72 -16.34 3.34
CA LYS A 86 1.29 -16.61 3.53
C LYS A 86 0.95 -18.02 3.04
N GLY A 87 0.37 -18.83 3.93
CA GLY A 87 -0.08 -20.19 3.63
C GLY A 87 0.99 -21.27 3.74
N PHE A 88 2.26 -20.90 3.93
CA PHE A 88 3.33 -21.86 4.20
C PHE A 88 3.18 -22.42 5.61
N LYS A 89 3.21 -23.75 5.73
CA LYS A 89 3.03 -24.48 7.01
C LYS A 89 4.35 -24.95 7.62
N GLY A 90 5.43 -24.90 6.84
CA GLY A 90 6.74 -25.35 7.28
C GLY A 90 7.40 -24.37 8.25
N LEU A 91 8.68 -24.62 8.52
CA LEU A 91 9.41 -23.94 9.58
C LEU A 91 10.58 -23.14 9.00
N LEU A 92 10.65 -21.86 9.39
CA LEU A 92 11.78 -20.99 9.14
C LEU A 92 12.61 -20.84 10.41
N HIS A 93 13.87 -21.26 10.35
CA HIS A 93 14.84 -21.09 11.42
C HIS A 93 15.93 -20.10 11.03
N GLU A 94 16.19 -19.12 11.87
CA GLU A 94 17.35 -18.25 11.72
C GLU A 94 18.63 -19.01 12.13
N LEU A 95 19.60 -19.08 11.22
CA LEU A 95 20.92 -19.69 11.45
C LEU A 95 21.99 -18.65 11.78
N GLY A 96 21.74 -17.40 11.42
CA GLY A 96 22.61 -16.25 11.64
C GLY A 96 22.06 -15.03 10.91
N GLN A 97 22.79 -13.92 10.98
CA GLN A 97 22.36 -12.67 10.34
C GLN A 97 22.10 -12.88 8.85
N ASN A 98 20.86 -12.61 8.42
CA ASN A 98 20.39 -12.76 7.04
C ASN A 98 20.52 -14.19 6.48
N GLN A 99 20.58 -15.22 7.33
CA GLN A 99 20.68 -16.62 6.93
C GLN A 99 19.61 -17.46 7.62
N PHE A 100 18.78 -18.11 6.82
CA PHE A 100 17.64 -18.88 7.29
C PHE A 100 17.63 -20.28 6.67
N LEU A 101 17.17 -21.26 7.45
CA LEU A 101 16.84 -22.60 6.98
C LEU A 101 15.34 -22.72 6.85
N VAL A 102 14.87 -22.96 5.63
CA VAL A 102 13.44 -23.18 5.33
C VAL A 102 13.21 -24.67 5.22
N SER A 103 12.37 -25.21 6.11
CA SER A 103 12.07 -26.64 6.19
C SER A 103 10.61 -26.90 5.82
N GLY A 104 10.36 -27.89 4.97
CA GLY A 104 9.02 -28.42 4.75
C GLY A 104 8.54 -29.29 5.92
N GLU A 105 7.41 -29.95 5.74
CA GLU A 105 6.84 -30.86 6.75
C GLU A 105 6.90 -32.31 6.25
N VAL A 106 7.38 -33.19 7.13
CA VAL A 106 7.38 -34.64 6.93
C VAL A 106 7.06 -35.34 8.24
N SER A 107 6.17 -36.31 8.18
CA SER A 107 5.72 -37.12 9.32
C SER A 107 5.84 -38.60 9.02
N VAL A 108 6.17 -39.41 10.02
CA VAL A 108 6.18 -40.87 9.93
C VAL A 108 4.81 -41.37 10.33
N ILE A 109 4.15 -42.10 9.44
CA ILE A 109 2.78 -42.58 9.66
C ILE A 109 2.80 -43.99 10.26
N ASP A 110 3.70 -44.83 9.78
CA ASP A 110 3.93 -46.18 10.28
C ASP A 110 5.37 -46.63 9.96
N ARG A 111 5.66 -47.93 10.13
CA ARG A 111 7.01 -48.50 9.96
C ARG A 111 7.52 -48.51 8.52
N ASN A 112 6.67 -48.26 7.53
CA ASN A 112 7.05 -48.30 6.13
C ASN A 112 6.56 -47.09 5.32
N THR A 113 5.86 -46.14 5.95
CA THR A 113 5.22 -45.02 5.28
C THR A 113 5.53 -43.68 5.95
N ILE A 114 5.92 -42.71 5.13
CA ILE A 114 6.00 -41.30 5.52
C ILE A 114 5.01 -40.46 4.72
N GLU A 115 4.65 -39.31 5.27
CA GLU A 115 3.80 -38.31 4.64
C GLU A 115 4.54 -36.98 4.57
N ILE A 116 4.62 -36.39 3.37
CA ILE A 116 5.19 -35.06 3.13
C ILE A 116 4.03 -34.12 2.82
N THR A 117 3.78 -33.16 3.71
CA THR A 117 2.62 -32.24 3.65
C THR A 117 2.97 -30.81 3.28
N GLU A 118 4.26 -30.48 3.24
CA GLU A 118 4.73 -29.16 2.86
C GLU A 118 6.14 -29.23 2.27
N LEU A 119 6.39 -28.47 1.20
CA LEU A 119 7.72 -28.34 0.60
C LEU A 119 8.36 -27.00 1.00
N PRO A 120 9.69 -26.89 1.06
CA PRO A 120 10.34 -25.61 1.31
C PRO A 120 9.90 -24.54 0.31
N VAL A 121 9.76 -23.30 0.76
CA VAL A 121 9.36 -22.17 -0.07
C VAL A 121 10.20 -22.09 -1.36
N ARG A 122 9.54 -21.82 -2.50
CA ARG A 122 10.09 -21.86 -3.88
C ARG A 122 10.46 -23.26 -4.40
N THR A 123 10.08 -24.32 -3.71
CA THR A 123 10.14 -25.69 -4.24
C THR A 123 8.78 -26.06 -4.83
N TRP A 124 8.70 -26.13 -6.16
CA TRP A 124 7.46 -26.46 -6.87
C TRP A 124 7.18 -27.97 -6.84
N THR A 125 5.90 -28.34 -6.67
CA THR A 125 5.46 -29.74 -6.54
C THR A 125 5.96 -30.64 -7.67
N GLN A 126 5.78 -30.21 -8.92
CA GLN A 126 6.22 -30.98 -10.10
C GLN A 126 7.75 -31.10 -10.16
N SER A 127 8.47 -30.00 -9.90
CA SER A 127 9.94 -30.02 -9.87
C SER A 127 10.47 -30.92 -8.76
N TYR A 128 9.84 -30.93 -7.59
CA TYR A 128 10.19 -31.81 -6.48
C TYR A 128 9.97 -33.28 -6.84
N LYS A 129 8.81 -33.61 -7.42
CA LYS A 129 8.51 -34.95 -7.92
C LYS A 129 9.58 -35.45 -8.89
N GLU A 130 9.87 -34.69 -9.94
CA GLU A 130 10.79 -35.09 -11.00
C GLU A 130 12.26 -35.16 -10.54
N SER A 131 12.70 -34.23 -9.69
CA SER A 131 14.11 -34.12 -9.30
C SER A 131 14.47 -34.85 -8.02
N VAL A 132 13.49 -35.20 -7.18
CA VAL A 132 13.73 -35.84 -5.87
C VAL A 132 13.05 -37.20 -5.80
N LEU A 133 11.73 -37.29 -5.99
CA LEU A 133 11.00 -38.55 -5.77
C LEU A 133 11.23 -39.58 -6.88
N GLU A 134 11.21 -39.18 -8.15
CA GLU A 134 11.47 -40.10 -9.28
C GLU A 134 12.87 -40.76 -9.20
N PRO A 135 13.97 -40.02 -8.94
CA PRO A 135 15.28 -40.62 -8.71
C PRO A 135 15.32 -41.52 -7.47
N MET A 136 14.57 -41.20 -6.41
CA MET A 136 14.49 -42.05 -5.22
C MET A 136 13.72 -43.35 -5.49
N LEU A 137 12.77 -43.35 -6.43
CA LEU A 137 11.98 -44.53 -6.81
C LEU A 137 12.75 -45.44 -7.76
N GLN A 138 13.31 -44.87 -8.82
CA GLN A 138 13.94 -45.64 -9.90
C GLN A 138 15.42 -45.96 -9.60
N GLY A 139 16.06 -45.16 -8.75
CA GLY A 139 17.51 -45.11 -8.66
C GLY A 139 18.13 -44.36 -9.85
N THR A 140 19.42 -44.07 -9.75
CA THR A 140 20.25 -43.51 -10.83
C THR A 140 21.54 -44.31 -10.92
N ASP A 141 22.35 -44.07 -11.95
CA ASP A 141 23.68 -44.68 -12.10
C ASP A 141 24.59 -44.44 -10.87
N LYS A 142 24.32 -43.38 -10.10
CA LYS A 142 25.13 -42.96 -8.94
C LYS A 142 24.49 -43.29 -7.60
N THR A 143 23.17 -43.45 -7.54
CA THR A 143 22.42 -43.59 -6.28
C THR A 143 21.38 -44.69 -6.39
N PRO A 144 21.39 -45.71 -5.51
CA PRO A 144 20.37 -46.75 -5.55
C PRO A 144 18.99 -46.19 -5.19
N ALA A 145 17.94 -46.89 -5.61
CA ALA A 145 16.58 -46.61 -5.18
C ALA A 145 16.48 -46.64 -3.64
N LEU A 146 15.74 -45.66 -3.12
CA LEU A 146 15.52 -45.44 -1.69
C LEU A 146 14.07 -45.79 -1.28
N ILE A 147 13.10 -45.51 -2.16
CA ILE A 147 11.67 -45.69 -1.90
C ILE A 147 11.10 -46.79 -2.81
N ASN A 148 10.02 -47.43 -2.38
CA ASN A 148 9.36 -48.50 -3.12
C ASN A 148 8.23 -47.97 -4.02
N ASP A 149 7.51 -46.95 -3.55
CA ASP A 149 6.34 -46.37 -4.21
C ASP A 149 6.03 -44.99 -3.59
N TYR A 150 5.30 -44.14 -4.29
CA TYR A 150 4.69 -42.94 -3.71
C TYR A 150 3.35 -42.60 -4.37
N LYS A 151 2.46 -41.97 -3.60
CA LYS A 151 1.15 -41.49 -4.08
C LYS A 151 0.98 -40.00 -3.83
N GLU A 152 0.29 -39.34 -4.74
CA GLU A 152 0.05 -37.89 -4.73
C GLU A 152 -1.41 -37.60 -4.39
N TYR A 153 -1.62 -36.72 -3.41
CA TYR A 153 -2.95 -36.24 -3.00
C TYR A 153 -2.97 -34.71 -2.94
N HIS A 154 -2.39 -34.09 -3.97
CA HIS A 154 -2.27 -32.64 -4.05
C HIS A 154 -3.61 -31.98 -4.34
N THR A 155 -3.73 -30.72 -3.94
CA THR A 155 -4.75 -29.80 -4.45
C THR A 155 -4.03 -28.65 -5.17
N ASP A 156 -4.79 -27.72 -5.73
CA ASP A 156 -4.22 -26.52 -6.36
C ASP A 156 -3.39 -25.65 -5.39
N THR A 157 -3.59 -25.81 -4.07
CA THR A 157 -2.96 -24.97 -3.03
C THR A 157 -2.23 -25.75 -1.94
N THR A 158 -2.23 -27.09 -1.97
CA THR A 158 -1.58 -27.91 -0.93
C THR A 158 -0.83 -29.10 -1.51
N VAL A 159 0.28 -29.45 -0.87
CA VAL A 159 1.11 -30.61 -1.22
C VAL A 159 0.81 -31.76 -0.27
N LYS A 160 0.79 -32.97 -0.82
CA LYS A 160 0.68 -34.20 -0.05
C LYS A 160 1.25 -35.39 -0.83
N PHE A 161 2.41 -35.88 -0.41
CA PHE A 161 2.98 -37.14 -0.89
C PHE A 161 2.91 -38.19 0.22
N VAL A 162 2.46 -39.39 -0.12
CA VAL A 162 2.53 -40.56 0.75
C VAL A 162 3.57 -41.51 0.16
N VAL A 163 4.71 -41.66 0.84
CA VAL A 163 5.88 -42.36 0.34
C VAL A 163 6.07 -43.66 1.10
N ARG A 164 6.21 -44.77 0.38
CA ARG A 164 6.45 -46.11 0.94
C ARG A 164 7.90 -46.53 0.78
N MET A 165 8.46 -47.13 1.83
CA MET A 165 9.84 -47.59 1.93
C MET A 165 9.90 -48.98 2.56
N SER A 166 11.05 -49.64 2.55
CA SER A 166 11.25 -50.77 3.47
C SER A 166 11.50 -50.27 4.90
N GLU A 167 11.16 -51.07 5.91
CA GLU A 167 11.36 -50.70 7.33
C GLU A 167 12.83 -50.33 7.60
N GLU A 168 13.77 -51.09 7.02
CA GLU A 168 15.20 -50.84 7.14
C GLU A 168 15.62 -49.49 6.55
N LYS A 169 15.09 -49.13 5.37
CA LYS A 169 15.42 -47.86 4.70
C LYS A 169 14.78 -46.67 5.39
N LEU A 170 13.58 -46.83 5.96
CA LEU A 170 12.95 -45.79 6.76
C LEU A 170 13.75 -45.53 8.04
N ALA A 171 14.12 -46.57 8.80
CA ALA A 171 14.94 -46.42 10.01
C ALA A 171 16.29 -45.75 9.71
N GLN A 172 16.94 -46.09 8.59
CA GLN A 172 18.15 -45.41 8.12
C GLN A 172 17.90 -43.93 7.80
N SER A 173 16.75 -43.62 7.20
CA SER A 173 16.39 -42.25 6.81
C SER A 173 16.03 -41.37 8.00
N GLU A 174 15.36 -41.94 9.02
CA GLU A 174 15.11 -41.27 10.30
C GLU A 174 16.41 -40.96 11.03
N ALA A 175 17.32 -41.94 11.13
CA ALA A 175 18.62 -41.75 11.77
C ALA A 175 19.47 -40.68 11.06
N ALA A 176 19.36 -40.57 9.74
CA ALA A 176 20.03 -39.54 8.94
C ALA A 176 19.30 -38.17 8.95
N GLY A 177 18.05 -38.14 9.43
CA GLY A 177 17.15 -36.98 9.40
C GLY A 177 16.32 -36.93 8.12
N LEU A 178 15.00 -37.10 8.24
CA LEU A 178 14.08 -37.15 7.09
C LEU A 178 14.11 -35.90 6.24
N HIS A 179 14.14 -34.70 6.84
CA HIS A 179 14.23 -33.44 6.10
C HIS A 179 15.46 -33.38 5.18
N LYS A 180 16.61 -33.87 5.65
CA LYS A 180 17.84 -33.90 4.87
C LYS A 180 17.76 -34.93 3.76
N VAL A 181 17.29 -36.13 4.07
CA VAL A 181 17.19 -37.25 3.13
C VAL A 181 16.23 -36.90 1.98
N PHE A 182 15.04 -36.40 2.32
CA PHE A 182 13.99 -36.03 1.38
C PHE A 182 14.14 -34.62 0.78
N LYS A 183 15.29 -33.97 0.98
CA LYS A 183 15.57 -32.63 0.41
C LYS A 183 14.50 -31.58 0.79
N LEU A 184 13.90 -31.70 1.97
CA LEU A 184 12.86 -30.80 2.49
C LEU A 184 13.47 -29.66 3.30
N GLN A 185 14.71 -29.28 2.99
CA GLN A 185 15.42 -28.17 3.62
C GLN A 185 16.14 -27.36 2.53
N SER A 186 15.91 -26.05 2.54
CA SER A 186 16.59 -25.10 1.65
C SER A 186 17.16 -23.93 2.44
N SER A 187 18.35 -23.48 2.04
CA SER A 187 18.98 -22.29 2.62
C SER A 187 18.45 -21.01 1.94
N LEU A 188 18.08 -20.04 2.74
CA LEU A 188 17.70 -18.69 2.32
C LEU A 188 18.72 -17.70 2.89
N THR A 189 19.50 -17.07 2.01
CA THR A 189 20.48 -16.04 2.39
C THR A 189 20.10 -14.70 1.75
N CYS A 190 20.08 -13.65 2.57
CA CYS A 190 19.57 -12.31 2.23
C CYS A 190 20.66 -11.23 2.36
N ASN A 191 21.84 -11.48 1.78
CA ASN A 191 22.98 -10.54 1.87
C ASN A 191 22.97 -9.41 0.83
N SER A 192 22.01 -9.46 -0.11
CA SER A 192 21.90 -8.55 -1.25
C SER A 192 20.52 -7.87 -1.25
N MET A 193 20.28 -7.06 -0.22
CA MET A 193 19.10 -6.20 -0.15
C MET A 193 19.47 -4.84 -0.74
N VAL A 194 19.48 -4.75 -2.07
CA VAL A 194 19.83 -3.54 -2.82
C VAL A 194 18.57 -2.98 -3.45
N LEU A 195 18.20 -1.75 -3.08
CA LEU A 195 17.01 -1.05 -3.57
C LEU A 195 17.40 0.35 -4.03
N PHE A 196 16.53 0.96 -4.85
CA PHE A 196 16.56 2.41 -5.03
C PHE A 196 15.92 3.07 -3.80
N ASP A 197 16.58 4.10 -3.26
CA ASP A 197 15.97 4.98 -2.27
C ASP A 197 14.98 5.96 -2.93
N HIS A 198 14.33 6.79 -2.11
CA HIS A 198 13.33 7.75 -2.59
C HIS A 198 13.91 8.88 -3.47
N MET A 199 15.23 9.02 -3.51
CA MET A 199 15.95 9.97 -4.36
C MET A 199 16.44 9.30 -5.66
N GLY A 200 16.10 8.03 -5.90
CA GLY A 200 16.54 7.27 -7.07
C GLY A 200 17.99 6.78 -7.00
N CYS A 201 18.62 6.80 -5.82
CA CYS A 201 19.98 6.32 -5.64
C CYS A 201 19.99 4.84 -5.21
N LEU A 202 20.88 4.04 -5.79
CA LEU A 202 21.06 2.64 -5.39
C LEU A 202 21.72 2.56 -4.00
N LYS A 203 21.05 1.87 -3.09
CA LYS A 203 21.50 1.68 -1.71
C LYS A 203 21.42 0.21 -1.30
N ARG A 204 22.47 -0.28 -0.64
CA ARG A 204 22.49 -1.59 0.02
C ARG A 204 22.06 -1.44 1.48
N TYR A 205 21.14 -2.29 1.90
CA TYR A 205 20.64 -2.37 3.27
C TYR A 205 21.22 -3.60 3.95
N ASP A 206 21.67 -3.45 5.20
CA ASP A 206 22.25 -4.55 5.98
C ASP A 206 21.18 -5.33 6.76
N SER A 207 20.06 -4.69 7.09
CA SER A 207 18.91 -5.30 7.76
C SER A 207 17.57 -4.83 7.20
N VAL A 208 16.52 -5.63 7.39
CA VAL A 208 15.15 -5.23 7.02
C VAL A 208 14.59 -4.15 7.94
N GLN A 209 15.16 -4.00 9.13
CA GLN A 209 14.84 -2.93 10.08
C GLN A 209 15.29 -1.58 9.53
N ASP A 210 16.42 -1.52 8.81
CA ASP A 210 16.87 -0.29 8.17
C ASP A 210 15.90 0.13 7.05
N ILE A 211 15.44 -0.83 6.24
CA ILE A 211 14.41 -0.60 5.21
C ILE A 211 13.12 -0.09 5.86
N LEU A 212 12.69 -0.73 6.96
CA LEU A 212 11.47 -0.33 7.67
C LEU A 212 11.58 1.09 8.25
N LYS A 213 12.71 1.45 8.84
CA LYS A 213 12.94 2.79 9.44
C LYS A 213 12.97 3.88 8.37
N GLU A 214 13.69 3.66 7.27
CA GLU A 214 13.75 4.62 6.17
C GLU A 214 12.36 4.83 5.53
N PHE A 215 11.63 3.73 5.29
CA PHE A 215 10.24 3.81 4.85
C PHE A 215 9.37 4.57 5.86
N PHE A 216 9.54 4.32 7.16
CA PHE A 216 8.73 4.94 8.20
C PHE A 216 8.89 6.45 8.22
N GLU A 217 10.12 6.95 8.17
CA GLU A 217 10.43 8.38 8.16
C GLU A 217 9.81 9.07 6.94
N LEU A 218 10.02 8.49 5.75
CA LEU A 218 9.44 8.99 4.52
C LEU A 218 7.91 8.99 4.56
N ARG A 219 7.30 7.88 4.99
CA ARG A 219 5.85 7.76 5.01
C ARG A 219 5.21 8.70 6.03
N LEU A 220 5.83 8.88 7.20
CA LEU A 220 5.35 9.85 8.20
C LEU A 220 5.44 11.29 7.67
N HIS A 221 6.49 11.62 6.92
CA HIS A 221 6.59 12.91 6.23
C HIS A 221 5.45 13.09 5.22
N TYR A 222 5.12 12.07 4.43
CA TYR A 222 3.98 12.13 3.50
C TYR A 222 2.63 12.25 4.21
N TYR A 223 2.45 11.71 5.41
CA TYR A 223 1.25 11.99 6.22
C TYR A 223 1.14 13.46 6.67
N LYS A 224 2.27 14.13 6.93
CA LYS A 224 2.28 15.58 7.20
C LYS A 224 1.82 16.34 5.96
N LEU A 225 2.39 16.03 4.80
CA LEU A 225 1.98 16.62 3.51
C LEU A 225 0.50 16.36 3.21
N ARG A 226 0.01 15.13 3.43
CA ARG A 226 -1.40 14.76 3.28
C ARG A 226 -2.29 15.61 4.18
N LYS A 227 -1.92 15.78 5.44
CA LYS A 227 -2.69 16.60 6.40
C LYS A 227 -2.75 18.05 5.91
N ASP A 228 -1.62 18.63 5.54
CA ASP A 228 -1.55 20.02 5.07
C ASP A 228 -2.37 20.24 3.79
N TRP A 229 -2.25 19.33 2.83
CA TRP A 229 -3.05 19.34 1.61
C TRP A 229 -4.55 19.24 1.91
N SER A 230 -4.93 18.31 2.79
CA SER A 230 -6.33 18.08 3.15
C SER A 230 -6.92 19.27 3.92
N LEU A 231 -6.14 19.92 4.79
CA LEU A 231 -6.53 21.15 5.48
C LEU A 231 -6.72 22.31 4.50
N GLY A 232 -5.83 22.46 3.51
CA GLY A 232 -5.97 23.46 2.45
C GLY A 232 -7.22 23.23 1.60
N SER A 233 -7.42 22.00 1.14
CA SER A 233 -8.55 21.60 0.30
C SER A 233 -9.90 21.77 1.01
N LEU A 234 -10.05 21.16 2.19
CA LEU A 234 -11.28 21.28 2.99
C LEU A 234 -11.50 22.71 3.49
N GLY A 235 -10.44 23.44 3.81
CA GLY A 235 -10.51 24.85 4.17
C GLY A 235 -11.08 25.71 3.05
N ALA A 236 -10.62 25.49 1.81
CA ALA A 236 -11.14 26.16 0.63
C ALA A 236 -12.61 25.80 0.35
N GLU A 237 -12.99 24.52 0.46
CA GLU A 237 -14.38 24.07 0.34
C GLU A 237 -15.29 24.71 1.41
N ALA A 238 -14.84 24.72 2.67
CA ALA A 238 -15.59 25.31 3.78
C ALA A 238 -15.75 26.83 3.62
N SER A 239 -14.71 27.52 3.14
CA SER A 239 -14.80 28.96 2.83
C SER A 239 -15.76 29.23 1.68
N LYS A 240 -15.71 28.42 0.61
CA LYS A 240 -16.62 28.54 -0.53
C LYS A 240 -18.08 28.42 -0.10
N LEU A 241 -18.42 27.39 0.67
CA LEU A 241 -19.77 27.20 1.21
C LEU A 241 -20.16 28.31 2.19
N SER A 242 -19.22 28.81 2.99
CA SER A 242 -19.48 29.92 3.92
C SER A 242 -19.81 31.22 3.18
N ASN A 243 -19.09 31.53 2.09
CA ASN A 243 -19.36 32.67 1.24
C ASN A 243 -20.70 32.53 0.49
N GLN A 244 -21.01 31.34 -0.04
CA GLN A 244 -22.31 31.06 -0.68
C GLN A 244 -23.47 31.22 0.31
N ALA A 245 -23.36 30.60 1.50
CA ALA A 245 -24.38 30.70 2.55
C ALA A 245 -24.58 32.16 2.99
N ARG A 246 -23.49 32.89 3.20
CA ARG A 246 -23.54 34.32 3.55
C ARG A 246 -24.24 35.14 2.48
N PHE A 247 -23.94 34.92 1.20
CA PHE A 247 -24.59 35.63 0.11
C PHE A 247 -26.10 35.35 0.06
N VAL A 248 -26.49 34.07 0.16
CA VAL A 248 -27.90 33.67 0.16
C VAL A 248 -28.66 34.29 1.34
N LEU A 249 -28.09 34.24 2.54
CA LEU A 249 -28.67 34.87 3.74
C LEU A 249 -28.80 36.40 3.58
N GLU A 250 -27.73 37.08 3.15
CA GLU A 250 -27.78 38.53 2.93
C GLU A 250 -28.77 38.90 1.81
N LYS A 251 -29.00 38.03 0.81
CA LYS A 251 -29.99 38.25 -0.25
C LYS A 251 -31.43 38.10 0.23
N ILE A 252 -31.75 37.07 1.02
CA ILE A 252 -33.11 36.86 1.56
C ILE A 252 -33.47 37.89 2.63
N GLU A 253 -32.48 38.40 3.38
CA GLU A 253 -32.66 39.46 4.37
C GLU A 253 -32.71 40.87 3.74
N GLY A 254 -32.55 40.99 2.42
CA GLY A 254 -32.56 42.27 1.71
C GLY A 254 -31.31 43.13 1.90
N LYS A 255 -30.26 42.62 2.55
CA LYS A 255 -28.96 43.30 2.76
C LYS A 255 -28.10 43.37 1.49
N ILE A 256 -28.40 42.52 0.51
CA ILE A 256 -27.82 42.53 -0.84
C ILE A 256 -28.97 42.56 -1.85
N SER A 257 -28.86 43.44 -2.84
CA SER A 257 -29.71 43.44 -4.03
C SER A 257 -28.82 43.33 -5.27
N ILE A 258 -29.21 42.45 -6.18
CA ILE A 258 -28.51 42.15 -7.44
C ILE A 258 -29.33 42.53 -8.68
N GLU A 259 -30.60 42.85 -8.47
CA GLU A 259 -31.56 43.17 -9.52
C GLU A 259 -31.12 44.42 -10.29
N ASN A 260 -31.11 44.32 -11.62
CA ASN A 260 -30.81 45.42 -12.55
C ASN A 260 -29.43 46.11 -12.31
N LYS A 261 -28.45 45.38 -11.76
CA LYS A 261 -27.05 45.86 -11.62
C LYS A 261 -26.17 45.31 -12.72
N SER A 262 -25.22 46.11 -13.19
CA SER A 262 -24.21 45.62 -14.13
C SER A 262 -23.26 44.62 -13.47
N LYS A 263 -22.71 43.68 -14.26
CA LYS A 263 -21.72 42.69 -13.76
C LYS A 263 -20.55 43.35 -13.02
N ARG A 264 -20.06 44.49 -13.52
CA ARG A 264 -18.97 45.26 -12.91
C ARG A 264 -19.34 45.81 -11.53
N GLU A 265 -20.57 46.30 -11.36
CA GLU A 265 -21.07 46.80 -10.07
C GLU A 265 -21.26 45.67 -9.06
N LEU A 266 -21.76 44.51 -9.51
CA LEU A 266 -21.90 43.32 -8.67
C LEU A 266 -20.54 42.86 -8.12
N ILE A 267 -19.53 42.74 -8.98
CA ILE A 267 -18.18 42.36 -8.58
C ILE A 267 -17.62 43.38 -7.58
N ARG A 268 -17.72 44.69 -7.85
CA ARG A 268 -17.25 45.74 -6.93
C ARG A 268 -17.96 45.69 -5.57
N MET A 269 -19.27 45.45 -5.58
CA MET A 269 -20.06 45.31 -4.35
C MET A 269 -19.60 44.10 -3.52
N LEU A 270 -19.38 42.95 -4.15
CA LEU A 270 -18.92 41.74 -3.46
C LEU A 270 -17.52 41.93 -2.86
N VAL A 271 -16.60 42.56 -3.60
CA VAL A 271 -15.28 42.94 -3.05
C VAL A 271 -15.43 43.88 -1.85
N THR A 272 -16.25 44.91 -1.95
CA THR A 272 -16.44 45.91 -0.88
C THR A 272 -17.04 45.28 0.38
N LYS A 273 -17.92 44.29 0.23
CA LYS A 273 -18.49 43.52 1.35
C LYS A 273 -17.56 42.43 1.90
N GLY A 274 -16.37 42.27 1.32
CA GLY A 274 -15.39 41.28 1.75
C GLY A 274 -15.80 39.85 1.44
N PHE A 275 -16.47 39.60 0.32
CA PHE A 275 -16.60 38.24 -0.21
C PHE A 275 -15.28 37.82 -0.85
N GLU A 276 -14.89 36.58 -0.63
CA GLU A 276 -13.66 36.02 -1.20
C GLU A 276 -13.87 35.67 -2.68
N SER A 277 -12.83 35.83 -3.48
CA SER A 277 -12.76 35.17 -4.79
C SER A 277 -12.75 33.65 -4.60
N ASP A 278 -13.24 32.86 -5.57
CA ASP A 278 -13.44 31.41 -5.43
C ASP A 278 -12.26 30.72 -4.71
N PRO A 279 -12.43 30.35 -3.43
CA PRO A 279 -11.33 29.86 -2.62
C PRO A 279 -10.76 28.54 -3.14
N VAL A 280 -11.61 27.69 -3.72
CA VAL A 280 -11.20 26.39 -4.28
C VAL A 280 -10.35 26.61 -5.53
N ALA A 281 -10.78 27.49 -6.44
CA ALA A 281 -10.00 27.80 -7.64
C ALA A 281 -8.65 28.47 -7.29
N ALA A 282 -8.65 29.36 -6.29
CA ALA A 282 -7.43 29.99 -5.80
C ALA A 282 -6.46 28.96 -5.19
N TRP A 283 -6.98 28.02 -4.40
CA TRP A 283 -6.18 26.96 -3.80
C TRP A 283 -5.64 25.98 -4.86
N SER A 284 -6.47 25.47 -5.78
CA SER A 284 -5.99 24.58 -6.86
C SER A 284 -4.88 25.22 -7.70
N LYS A 285 -5.04 26.50 -8.06
CA LYS A 285 -4.01 27.25 -8.79
C LYS A 285 -2.72 27.44 -7.98
N SER A 286 -2.80 27.52 -6.65
CA SER A 286 -1.61 27.58 -5.80
C SER A 286 -0.85 26.26 -5.81
N GLN A 287 -1.57 25.12 -5.84
CA GLN A 287 -0.95 23.79 -5.88
C GLN A 287 -0.29 23.52 -7.24
N GLU A 288 -0.92 23.92 -8.35
CA GLU A 288 -0.34 23.81 -9.70
C GLU A 288 0.97 24.58 -9.81
N LYS A 289 1.02 25.80 -9.28
CA LYS A 289 2.26 26.61 -9.27
C LYS A 289 3.38 25.97 -8.46
N SER A 290 3.07 25.44 -7.28
CA SER A 290 4.07 24.74 -6.46
C SER A 290 4.61 23.50 -7.17
N GLN A 291 3.75 22.74 -7.87
CA GLN A 291 4.21 21.61 -8.68
C GLN A 291 5.08 22.05 -9.84
N GLU A 292 4.71 23.10 -10.58
CA GLU A 292 5.52 23.64 -11.68
C GLU A 292 6.91 24.13 -11.22
N GLU A 293 7.02 24.67 -10.01
CA GLU A 293 8.32 25.08 -9.43
C GLU A 293 9.19 23.86 -9.11
N ASP A 294 8.63 22.77 -8.58
CA ASP A 294 9.37 21.51 -8.33
C ASP A 294 9.85 20.82 -9.63
N PHE A 295 9.18 21.05 -10.77
CA PHE A 295 9.62 20.53 -12.07
C PHE A 295 10.73 21.36 -12.74
N ARG A 296 10.94 22.62 -12.34
CA ARG A 296 11.96 23.50 -12.93
C ARG A 296 13.38 23.22 -12.46
N ASP A 297 13.57 22.44 -11.40
CA ASP A 297 14.89 22.04 -10.89
C ASP A 297 15.51 20.84 -11.64
N ALA A 298 14.91 20.36 -12.73
CA ALA A 298 15.40 19.20 -13.50
C ALA A 298 15.77 19.48 -14.98
N ASP A 299 15.46 20.65 -15.55
CA ASP A 299 15.90 21.02 -16.91
C ASP A 299 16.02 22.54 -17.05
N ASP A 300 17.25 23.03 -17.14
CA ASP A 300 17.56 24.41 -17.49
C ASP A 300 17.46 24.58 -19.00
N SER A 301 16.25 24.82 -19.52
CA SER A 301 16.07 25.45 -20.83
C SER A 301 14.72 26.18 -20.95
N ASP A 302 14.81 27.49 -20.85
CA ASP A 302 14.02 28.54 -21.51
C ASP A 302 12.68 28.11 -22.13
N SER A 303 11.58 28.38 -21.42
CA SER A 303 10.28 28.60 -22.08
C SER A 303 9.50 29.70 -21.38
N SER A 304 9.53 30.88 -22.01
CA SER A 304 8.62 31.99 -21.74
C SER A 304 7.18 31.57 -22.01
N ILE A 305 6.38 31.36 -20.97
CA ILE A 305 4.94 31.12 -21.09
C ILE A 305 4.17 32.42 -20.78
N ASP A 306 3.57 32.92 -21.85
CA ASP A 306 2.62 34.02 -21.93
C ASP A 306 1.49 33.89 -20.89
N SER A 307 1.55 34.74 -19.86
CA SER A 307 0.54 34.80 -18.80
C SER A 307 -0.63 35.68 -19.23
N GLY A 308 -1.54 35.10 -20.02
CA GLY A 308 -2.87 35.63 -20.32
C GLY A 308 -3.70 35.80 -19.04
N SER A 309 -3.55 36.96 -18.42
CA SER A 309 -4.21 37.40 -17.19
C SER A 309 -5.73 37.32 -17.25
N SER A 310 -6.32 36.36 -16.53
CA SER A 310 -7.65 36.50 -15.94
C SER A 310 -7.53 36.92 -14.46
N SER A 311 -6.64 37.88 -14.16
CA SER A 311 -6.26 38.32 -12.80
C SER A 311 -7.32 39.14 -12.05
N GLY A 312 -8.61 38.88 -12.31
CA GLY A 312 -9.72 39.54 -11.63
C GLY A 312 -10.37 38.64 -10.55
N PRO A 313 -11.04 39.21 -9.53
CA PRO A 313 -11.82 38.45 -8.57
C PRO A 313 -12.86 37.53 -9.25
N ASN A 314 -12.85 36.23 -8.91
CA ASN A 314 -13.77 35.24 -9.46
C ASN A 314 -14.93 34.98 -8.48
N PHE A 315 -16.09 35.60 -8.75
CA PHE A 315 -17.32 35.39 -7.98
C PHE A 315 -18.34 34.48 -8.69
N ASN A 316 -17.95 33.77 -9.74
CA ASN A 316 -18.88 32.95 -10.52
C ASN A 316 -19.51 31.84 -9.67
N TYR A 317 -18.80 31.32 -8.67
CA TYR A 317 -19.34 30.32 -7.74
C TYR A 317 -20.51 30.79 -6.87
N ILE A 318 -20.70 32.11 -6.75
CA ILE A 318 -21.84 32.73 -6.09
C ILE A 318 -22.89 33.13 -7.14
N LEU A 319 -22.45 33.84 -8.18
CA LEU A 319 -23.34 34.46 -9.16
C LEU A 319 -24.02 33.45 -10.10
N ASN A 320 -23.44 32.26 -10.29
CA ASN A 320 -24.03 31.19 -11.07
C ASN A 320 -24.97 30.30 -10.24
N MET A 321 -25.20 30.60 -8.95
CA MET A 321 -26.18 29.86 -8.16
C MET A 321 -27.59 30.07 -8.74
N PRO A 322 -28.35 28.99 -9.01
CA PRO A 322 -29.72 29.11 -9.48
C PRO A 322 -30.63 29.86 -8.51
N LEU A 323 -31.69 30.51 -9.02
CA LEU A 323 -32.65 31.26 -8.20
C LEU A 323 -33.34 30.40 -7.11
N TRP A 324 -33.54 29.11 -7.36
CA TRP A 324 -34.13 28.19 -6.38
C TRP A 324 -33.24 27.96 -5.15
N CYS A 325 -31.95 28.35 -5.19
CA CYS A 325 -31.10 28.40 -3.99
C CYS A 325 -31.57 29.38 -2.92
N LEU A 326 -32.49 30.28 -3.25
CA LEU A 326 -33.11 31.22 -2.31
C LEU A 326 -34.35 30.63 -1.62
N THR A 327 -34.77 29.41 -1.96
CA THR A 327 -35.89 28.73 -1.29
C THR A 327 -35.48 28.26 0.10
N LYS A 328 -36.44 28.23 1.04
CA LYS A 328 -36.19 27.86 2.44
C LYS A 328 -35.44 26.52 2.59
N GLU A 329 -35.92 25.49 1.90
CA GLU A 329 -35.34 24.15 1.92
C GLU A 329 -33.87 24.16 1.48
N ARG A 330 -33.57 24.89 0.40
CA ARG A 330 -32.20 24.94 -0.12
C ARG A 330 -31.26 25.79 0.73
N VAL A 331 -31.77 26.84 1.38
CA VAL A 331 -30.98 27.60 2.38
C VAL A 331 -30.62 26.69 3.55
N GLU A 332 -31.58 25.94 4.09
CA GLU A 332 -31.34 25.00 5.19
C GLU A 332 -30.32 23.91 4.79
N GLU A 333 -30.44 23.36 3.58
CA GLU A 333 -29.48 22.39 3.06
C GLU A 333 -28.07 22.97 2.90
N LEU A 334 -27.95 24.19 2.35
CA LEU A 334 -26.67 24.86 2.16
C LEU A 334 -25.97 25.16 3.50
N LEU A 335 -26.74 25.60 4.50
CA LEU A 335 -26.23 25.81 5.85
C LEU A 335 -25.77 24.49 6.49
N LYS A 336 -26.54 23.42 6.31
CA LYS A 336 -26.16 22.08 6.77
C LYS A 336 -24.86 21.60 6.12
N GLN A 337 -24.72 21.77 4.79
CA GLN A 337 -23.49 21.41 4.07
C GLN A 337 -22.29 22.21 4.56
N ARG A 338 -22.43 23.52 4.76
CA ARG A 338 -21.39 24.38 5.34
C ARG A 338 -20.96 23.88 6.72
N ASP A 339 -21.92 23.57 7.59
CA ASP A 339 -21.64 23.20 8.97
C ASP A 339 -20.99 21.82 9.07
N ILE A 340 -21.41 20.86 8.21
CA ILE A 340 -20.74 19.57 8.06
C ILE A 340 -19.28 19.78 7.64
N LYS A 341 -19.02 20.55 6.58
CA LYS A 341 -17.66 20.80 6.07
C LYS A 341 -16.76 21.52 7.07
N ARG A 342 -17.32 22.45 7.84
CA ARG A 342 -16.61 23.10 8.95
C ARG A 342 -16.31 22.12 10.09
N GLY A 343 -17.23 21.21 10.38
CA GLY A 343 -17.03 20.13 11.34
C GLY A 343 -15.89 19.20 10.93
N GLU A 344 -15.90 18.72 9.67
CA GLU A 344 -14.84 17.90 9.08
C GLU A 344 -13.48 18.59 9.18
N LEU A 345 -13.40 19.88 8.84
CA LEU A 345 -12.16 20.66 8.95
C LEU A 345 -11.66 20.74 10.41
N GLN A 346 -12.55 21.00 11.36
CA GLN A 346 -12.18 21.06 12.79
C GLN A 346 -11.73 19.71 13.32
N GLU A 347 -12.34 18.62 12.87
CA GLU A 347 -11.92 17.26 13.22
C GLU A 347 -10.52 16.98 12.68
N LEU A 348 -10.27 17.25 11.40
CA LEU A 348 -8.96 17.05 10.78
C LEU A 348 -7.87 17.91 11.44
N GLN A 349 -8.18 19.14 11.85
CA GLN A 349 -7.24 20.01 12.57
C GLN A 349 -6.75 19.38 13.88
N ARG A 350 -7.62 18.62 14.57
CA ARG A 350 -7.31 17.97 15.85
C ARG A 350 -6.48 16.71 15.69
N LYS A 351 -6.60 15.99 14.58
CA LYS A 351 -5.85 14.75 14.31
C LYS A 351 -4.38 15.05 14.02
N SER A 352 -3.45 14.30 14.58
CA SER A 352 -2.04 14.36 14.17
C SER A 352 -1.78 13.55 12.90
N PRO A 353 -0.65 13.77 12.19
CA PRO A 353 -0.23 12.89 11.08
C PRO A 353 -0.14 11.41 11.50
N GLU A 354 0.32 11.16 12.72
CA GLU A 354 0.39 9.82 13.30
C GLU A 354 -1.01 9.22 13.52
N ASP A 355 -1.99 10.02 13.96
CA ASP A 355 -3.38 9.56 14.12
C ASP A 355 -3.99 9.16 12.77
N LEU A 356 -3.76 9.96 11.72
CA LEU A 356 -4.21 9.63 10.36
C LEU A 356 -3.62 8.30 9.87
N TRP A 357 -2.35 8.04 10.19
CA TRP A 357 -1.73 6.77 9.84
C TRP A 357 -2.32 5.60 10.62
N LYS A 358 -2.55 5.77 11.93
CA LYS A 358 -3.19 4.74 12.77
C LYS A 358 -4.59 4.39 12.26
N GLU A 359 -5.37 5.38 11.82
CA GLU A 359 -6.69 5.16 11.23
C GLU A 359 -6.62 4.33 9.95
N ASP A 360 -5.73 4.70 9.01
CA ASP A 360 -5.56 3.93 7.76
C ASP A 360 -5.10 2.49 8.03
N LEU A 361 -4.17 2.29 8.98
CA LEU A 361 -3.70 0.96 9.38
C LEU A 361 -4.81 0.11 10.01
N ALA A 362 -5.66 0.71 10.85
CA ALA A 362 -6.77 0.01 11.49
C ALA A 362 -7.80 -0.48 10.46
N VAL A 363 -8.20 0.40 9.53
CA VAL A 363 -9.12 0.05 8.43
C VAL A 363 -8.52 -1.03 7.54
N PHE A 364 -7.22 -0.93 7.24
CA PHE A 364 -6.52 -1.94 6.46
C PHE A 364 -6.49 -3.31 7.13
N VAL A 365 -6.19 -3.37 8.44
CA VAL A 365 -6.14 -4.64 9.19
C VAL A 365 -7.54 -5.28 9.28
N GLU A 366 -8.57 -4.48 9.50
CA GLU A 366 -9.96 -4.96 9.53
C GLU A 366 -10.34 -5.63 8.19
N GLU A 367 -10.08 -4.95 7.07
CA GLU A 367 -10.38 -5.50 5.73
C GLU A 367 -9.48 -6.71 5.40
N LEU A 368 -8.23 -6.74 5.91
CA LEU A 368 -7.32 -7.87 5.75
C LEU A 368 -7.87 -9.12 6.44
N ASP A 369 -8.47 -8.96 7.63
CA ASP A 369 -9.08 -10.06 8.38
C ASP A 369 -10.34 -10.58 7.68
N VAL A 370 -11.20 -9.68 7.19
CA VAL A 370 -12.39 -10.04 6.38
C VAL A 370 -11.97 -10.81 5.12
N SER A 371 -10.97 -10.31 4.40
CA SER A 371 -10.46 -10.95 3.19
C SER A 371 -9.85 -12.33 3.47
N CYS A 372 -9.15 -12.50 4.60
CA CYS A 372 -8.63 -13.79 5.02
C CYS A 372 -9.77 -14.76 5.35
N LEU A 373 -10.80 -14.32 6.07
CA LEU A 373 -11.96 -15.15 6.43
C LEU A 373 -12.76 -15.58 5.20
N LEU A 374 -13.02 -14.66 4.25
CA LEU A 374 -13.72 -14.97 3.01
C LEU A 374 -12.97 -16.01 2.18
N PHE A 375 -11.63 -15.95 2.15
CA PHE A 375 -10.83 -17.00 1.54
C PHE A 375 -11.12 -18.34 2.24
N PHE A 376 -10.99 -18.42 3.57
CA PHE A 376 -11.29 -19.65 4.32
C PHE A 376 -12.72 -20.20 4.10
N PHE A 377 -13.75 -19.35 4.01
CA PHE A 377 -15.13 -19.78 3.78
C PHE A 377 -15.41 -20.19 2.33
N SER A 378 -14.82 -19.52 1.34
CA SER A 378 -14.98 -19.88 -0.06
C SER A 378 -14.41 -21.27 -0.35
N PHE A 379 -13.41 -21.73 0.41
CA PHE A 379 -12.89 -23.10 0.30
C PHE A 379 -13.80 -24.16 0.94
N LYS A 380 -14.42 -23.86 2.10
CA LYS A 380 -15.35 -24.81 2.74
C LYS A 380 -16.59 -25.13 1.90
N HIS A 381 -17.01 -24.26 0.98
CA HIS A 381 -18.13 -24.51 0.09
C HIS A 381 -17.77 -25.21 -1.23
N CYS A 382 -16.49 -25.33 -1.59
CA CYS A 382 -16.05 -26.18 -2.70
C CYS A 382 -15.75 -27.64 -2.27
N GLU A 383 -15.69 -27.92 -0.95
CA GLU A 383 -15.46 -29.26 -0.40
C GLU A 383 -16.76 -30.01 0.00
N SER A 384 -17.93 -29.54 -0.45
CA SER A 384 -19.23 -30.21 -0.26
C SER A 384 -19.83 -30.59 -1.61
#